data_AF-A0A6A5ZBC4-F1
#
_entry.id   AF-A0A6A5ZBC4-F1
#
_cell.length_a   1.000
_cell.length_b   1.000
_cell.length_c   1.000
_cell.angle_alpha   90.00
_cell.angle_beta   90.00
_cell.angle_gamma   90.00
#
_symmetry.space_group_name_H-M   'P 1'
#
loop_
_entity.id
_entity.type
_entity.pdbx_description
1 polymer ?
#
loop_
_entity_poly.entity_id
_entity_poly.type
_entity_poly.pdbx_seq_one_letter_code
_entity_poly.pdbx_strand_id
1 'polypeptide(L)' 'MLAQIITALLSITGFVAAAPVADIPCTPGEYRCDYWGKNVEICDVLGWHVAAACADRTCRVDEHSMIPHCYDS' A
#
# COMPACT_ATOMS: atom_id res chain seq x y z
N MET A 1 0.97 12.05 -60.84
CA MET A 1 2.31 11.77 -60.26
C MET A 1 2.41 12.61 -58.99
N LEU A 2 2.01 12.09 -57.82
CA LEU A 2 2.85 11.39 -56.83
C LEU A 2 3.93 12.29 -56.19
N ALA A 3 3.49 13.14 -55.26
CA ALA A 3 4.28 13.79 -54.20
C ALA A 3 3.24 14.48 -53.29
N GLN A 4 3.05 14.23 -52.00
CA GLN A 4 3.92 13.67 -50.99
C GLN A 4 3.03 12.94 -49.97
N ILE A 5 3.22 11.63 -49.89
CA ILE A 5 2.96 10.81 -48.72
C ILE A 5 3.90 11.33 -47.62
N ILE A 6 3.56 11.15 -46.34
CA ILE A 6 4.30 11.61 -45.14
C ILE A 6 3.89 13.06 -44.81
N THR A 7 3.06 13.36 -43.82
CA THR A 7 3.40 13.29 -42.40
C THR A 7 2.15 13.68 -41.62
N ALA A 8 1.63 12.79 -40.77
CA ALA A 8 0.90 13.12 -39.53
C ALA A 8 0.14 11.88 -39.02
N LEU A 9 0.82 10.73 -38.93
CA LEU A 9 0.51 9.83 -37.82
C LEU A 9 1.05 10.53 -36.57
N LEU A 10 0.26 11.47 -36.02
CA LEU A 10 0.46 11.95 -34.67
C LEU A 10 0.10 10.78 -33.76
N SER A 11 1.12 10.02 -33.39
CA SER A 11 1.09 8.99 -32.38
C SER A 11 0.56 9.60 -31.09
N ILE A 12 -0.68 9.28 -30.76
CA ILE A 12 -1.27 9.52 -29.44
C ILE A 12 -0.55 8.56 -28.49
N THR A 13 0.61 8.96 -28.00
CA THR A 13 1.22 8.32 -26.83
C THR A 13 0.35 8.66 -25.64
N GLY A 14 -0.63 7.80 -25.37
CA GLY A 14 -1.41 7.86 -24.15
C GLY A 14 -0.46 7.67 -22.97
N PHE A 15 -0.27 8.73 -22.19
CA PHE A 15 0.34 8.60 -20.88
C PHE A 15 -0.61 7.79 -20.02
N VAL A 16 -0.26 6.53 -19.77
CA VAL A 16 -0.92 5.74 -18.73
C VAL A 16 -0.44 6.34 -17.41
N ALA A 17 -1.20 7.29 -16.87
CA ALA A 17 -0.99 7.74 -15.50
C ALA A 17 -1.23 6.52 -14.61
N ALA A 18 -0.16 5.97 -14.02
CA ALA A 18 -0.30 5.00 -12.95
C ALA A 18 -1.12 5.69 -11.85
N ALA A 19 -2.34 5.21 -11.62
CA ALA A 19 -3.10 5.66 -10.47
C ALA A 19 -2.23 5.40 -9.24
N PRO A 20 -2.04 6.38 -8.33
CA PRO A 20 -1.40 6.09 -7.08
C PRO A 20 -2.20 4.94 -6.45
N VAL A 21 -1.52 3.88 -6.04
CA VAL A 21 -2.11 2.87 -5.18
C VAL A 21 -2.73 3.67 -4.06
N ALA A 22 -4.06 3.66 -3.95
CA ALA A 22 -4.74 4.38 -2.89
C ALA A 22 -4.25 3.73 -1.59
N ASP A 23 -3.27 4.36 -0.95
CA ASP A 23 -2.93 4.05 0.42
C ASP A 23 -4.24 4.11 1.17
N ILE A 24 -4.59 3.00 1.83
CA ILE A 24 -5.81 2.91 2.62
C ILE A 24 -5.71 4.06 3.62
N PRO A 25 -6.52 5.13 3.48
CA PRO A 25 -6.37 6.30 4.33
C PRO A 25 -6.66 5.85 5.75
N CYS A 26 -5.68 6.06 6.63
CA CYS A 26 -5.77 5.67 8.02
C CYS A 26 -5.72 6.89 8.91
N THR A 27 -6.20 6.74 10.13
CA THR A 27 -6.10 7.79 11.14
C THR A 27 -4.77 7.65 11.86
N PRO A 28 -3.95 8.71 11.98
CA PRO A 28 -2.72 8.64 12.77
C PRO A 28 -2.98 8.13 14.18
N GLY A 29 -2.18 7.15 14.61
CA GLY A 29 -2.34 6.45 15.89
C GLY A 29 -3.15 5.15 15.83
N GLU A 30 -3.73 4.80 14.67
CA GLU A 30 -4.30 3.47 14.47
C GLU A 30 -3.19 2.40 14.38
N TYR A 31 -3.53 1.21 14.87
CA TYR A 31 -2.69 0.02 14.78
C TYR A 31 -3.45 -1.10 14.07
N ARG A 32 -2.72 -1.92 13.30
CA ARG A 32 -3.28 -3.14 12.71
C ARG A 32 -2.21 -4.23 12.57
N CYS A 33 -2.67 -5.45 12.29
CA CYS A 33 -1.79 -6.46 11.71
C CYS A 33 -1.68 -6.25 10.19
N ASP A 34 -0.50 -6.49 9.64
CA ASP A 34 -0.33 -6.55 8.19
C ASP A 34 -1.15 -7.71 7.60
N TYR A 35 -1.31 -7.69 6.27
CA TYR A 35 -2.07 -8.71 5.55
C TYR A 35 -1.56 -10.14 5.81
N TRP A 36 -0.26 -10.30 6.07
CA TRP A 36 0.36 -11.60 6.30
C TRP A 36 0.29 -12.08 7.76
N GLY A 37 -0.15 -11.22 8.67
CA GLY A 37 -0.14 -11.45 10.12
C GLY A 37 1.27 -11.57 10.70
N LYS A 38 2.29 -11.06 10.01
CA LYS A 38 3.70 -11.08 10.42
C LYS A 38 4.17 -9.78 11.04
N ASN A 39 3.44 -8.68 10.85
CA ASN A 39 3.88 -7.37 11.30
C ASN A 39 2.73 -6.66 12.02
N VAL A 40 3.08 -5.93 13.06
CA VAL A 40 2.26 -4.86 13.61
C VAL A 40 2.58 -3.59 12.84
N GLU A 41 1.57 -2.99 12.23
CA GLU A 41 1.66 -1.73 11.51
C GLU A 41 1.03 -0.61 12.33
N ILE A 42 1.62 0.57 12.26
CA ILE A 42 1.08 1.81 12.81
C ILE A 42 0.80 2.79 11.68
N CYS A 43 -0.28 3.54 11.81
CA CYS A 43 -0.56 4.67 10.94
C CYS A 43 0.01 5.95 11.55
N ASP A 44 0.75 6.73 10.76
CA ASP A 44 1.13 8.09 11.10
C ASP A 44 0.80 9.08 9.96
N VAL A 45 1.41 10.26 10.00
CA VAL A 45 1.21 11.30 8.96
C VAL A 45 1.69 10.90 7.56
N LEU A 46 2.50 9.84 7.45
CA LEU A 46 3.01 9.27 6.21
C LEU A 46 2.20 8.04 5.76
N GLY A 47 1.28 7.55 6.59
CA GLY A 47 0.46 6.36 6.33
C GLY A 47 0.93 5.14 7.12
N TRP A 48 0.55 3.96 6.63
CA TRP A 48 0.90 2.69 7.27
C TRP A 48 2.36 2.34 7.10
N HIS A 49 3.01 1.99 8.21
CA HIS A 49 4.35 1.42 8.19
C HIS A 49 4.54 0.42 9.32
N VAL A 50 5.55 -0.44 9.19
CA VAL A 50 5.85 -1.49 10.15
C VAL A 50 6.39 -0.89 11.45
N ALA A 51 5.71 -1.15 12.56
CA ALA A 51 6.15 -0.79 13.90
C ALA A 51 6.92 -1.94 14.59
N ALA A 52 6.49 -3.18 14.35
CA ALA A 52 7.15 -4.38 14.86
C ALA A 52 6.95 -5.58 13.91
N ALA A 53 7.95 -6.46 13.85
CA ALA A 53 7.88 -7.73 13.14
C ALA A 53 7.78 -8.88 14.15
N CYS A 54 6.83 -9.79 13.91
CA CYS A 54 6.65 -11.01 14.68
C CYS A 54 7.59 -12.11 14.16
N ALA A 55 7.90 -13.10 15.00
CA ALA A 55 8.73 -14.23 14.60
C ALA A 55 8.05 -15.11 13.53
N ASP A 56 6.72 -15.24 13.61
CA ASP A 56 5.90 -15.89 12.58
C ASP A 56 4.57 -15.16 12.35
N ARG A 57 3.58 -15.82 11.72
CA ARG A 57 2.22 -15.28 11.45
C ARG A 57 1.34 -15.23 12.71
N THR A 58 1.88 -14.65 13.78
CA THR A 58 1.29 -14.62 15.13
C THR A 58 0.67 -13.27 15.46
N CYS A 59 0.68 -12.29 14.56
CA CYS A 59 -0.02 -11.03 14.81
C CYS A 59 -1.53 -11.27 14.94
N ARG A 60 -2.09 -10.82 16.07
CA ARG A 60 -3.53 -10.85 16.36
C ARG A 60 -3.91 -9.56 17.08
N VAL A 61 -5.13 -9.08 16.84
CA VAL A 61 -5.71 -7.97 17.62
C VAL A 61 -6.18 -8.52 18.95
N ASP A 62 -5.72 -7.93 20.05
CA ASP A 62 -6.25 -8.23 21.38
C ASP A 62 -7.66 -7.63 21.51
N GLU A 63 -8.65 -8.48 21.83
CA GLU A 63 -10.06 -8.07 21.87
C GLU A 63 -10.38 -7.07 22.99
N HIS A 64 -9.54 -6.99 24.03
CA HIS A 64 -9.77 -6.10 25.17
C HIS A 64 -9.22 -4.69 24.91
N SER A 65 -8.01 -4.61 24.39
CA SER A 65 -7.32 -3.34 24.14
C SER A 65 -7.55 -2.81 22.72
N MET A 66 -8.00 -3.66 21.79
CA MET A 66 -8.05 -3.38 20.35
C MET A 66 -6.67 -3.05 19.76
N ILE A 67 -5.60 -3.44 20.45
CA ILE A 67 -4.21 -3.25 20.02
C ILE A 67 -3.67 -4.58 19.47
N PRO A 68 -3.07 -4.60 18.28
CA PRO A 68 -2.41 -5.79 17.75
C PRO A 68 -1.09 -6.09 18.47
N HIS A 69 -0.86 -7.38 18.73
CA HIS A 69 0.35 -7.90 19.36
C HIS A 69 0.87 -9.14 18.64
N CYS A 70 2.18 -9.37 18.75
CA CYS A 70 2.80 -10.63 18.35
C CYS A 70 2.66 -11.65 19.48
N TYR A 71 2.08 -12.81 19.18
CA TYR A 71 1.93 -13.93 20.11
C TYR A 71 2.99 -14.99 19.82
N ASP A 72 4.25 -14.58 19.85
CA ASP A 72 5.39 -15.48 19.67
C ASP A 72 5.61 -16.29 20.95
N SER A 73 5.70 -17.62 20.81
CA SER A 73 5.87 -18.58 21.91
C SER A 73 7.32 -18.97 22.14
#